data_AF-A0A832D0M5-F1
#
_entry.id   AF-A0A832D0M5-F1
#
_cell.length_a   1.000
_cell.length_b   1.000
_cell.length_c   1.000
_cell.angle_alpha   90.00
_cell.angle_beta   90.00
_cell.angle_gamma   90.00
#
_symmetry.space_group_name_H-M   'P 1'
#
loop_
_entity.id
_entity.type
_entity.pdbx_description
1 polymer ?
#
loop_
_entity_poly.entity_id
_entity_poly.type
_entity_poly.pdbx_seq_one_letter_code
_entity_poly.pdbx_strand_id
1 'polypeptide(L)'
;MVVLLRIFYIYIVAVILIVLVLSLATTNTALRTYDSWVNYRNPYIDILQRVEPVSVSGEPVARHLVFILLDGLSVDNLESLIGKYDSLRELISMGAFYPNGLANTPTYSIPGRASILTGAPPEVNSVLSNFYNGSLGVDSIARVAKDAGFKILCSGDNSIEMLLSDIIDEYSRVNTGGGHGAIALSEGLRLFNKYSNAGYRVFLWVGVGDIDEVGHSTGSRSSEYNATIANIAKLTLNFIESIAGNDALIVVLNDHGFKKVGHHGGPELEVRRVFTLFIGPRVKPGVYNTSFTHNDIAPTVAMLMGLRVPALSMGRVLADGFDISTERVEVYSRASREQALRVIDAIGGALGIEISPTADPLDSYRLITSKLYSEGVTMRLVLVLILVAIVLVGLYASLRVHLLGPRRLLILTVSGLIVYEVTYWLVYFIARGPTSLSDVYSLGELLGKIRVVVMLSSIILGVFLGIVELTPFRVEILRILVPTVTVPALALLLSLIYASPFYISYGSTVRFPPPDWSSGFMFFVYLMKASITGLVGLPIVLVVVVVFSIIGLYMYRLLERAGKSGV
;
A
#
# COMPACT_ATOMS: atom_id res chain seq x y z
N MET A 1 32.71 -46.54 -5.24
CA MET A 1 33.21 -45.17 -5.50
C MET A 1 32.50 -44.49 -6.67
N VAL A 2 32.47 -45.07 -7.88
CA VAL A 2 31.81 -44.49 -9.07
C VAL A 2 30.30 -44.24 -8.90
N VAL A 3 29.58 -45.17 -8.26
CA VAL A 3 28.14 -45.03 -7.98
C VAL A 3 27.86 -43.86 -7.05
N LEU A 4 28.63 -43.73 -5.97
CA LEU A 4 28.50 -42.64 -5.00
C LEU A 4 28.77 -41.28 -5.67
N LEU A 5 29.82 -41.20 -6.48
CA LEU A 5 30.17 -40.00 -7.25
C LEU A 5 29.02 -39.55 -8.17
N ARG A 6 28.40 -40.49 -8.90
CA ARG A 6 27.22 -40.20 -9.74
C ARG A 6 26.05 -39.66 -8.93
N ILE A 7 25.80 -40.20 -7.73
CA ILE A 7 24.73 -39.73 -6.85
C ILE A 7 24.95 -38.27 -6.43
N PHE A 8 26.18 -37.89 -6.07
CA PHE A 8 26.54 -36.49 -5.75
C PHE A 8 26.27 -35.54 -6.93
N TYR A 9 26.71 -35.89 -8.15
CA TYR A 9 26.48 -35.07 -9.33
C TYR A 9 25.00 -34.92 -9.68
N ILE A 10 24.24 -36.03 -9.68
CA ILE A 10 22.80 -36.01 -9.96
C ILE A 10 22.08 -35.13 -8.93
N TYR A 11 22.43 -35.26 -7.65
CA TYR A 11 21.85 -34.42 -6.60
C TYR A 11 22.13 -32.93 -6.83
N ILE A 12 23.40 -32.56 -7.07
CA ILE A 12 23.80 -31.16 -7.28
C ILE A 12 23.04 -30.56 -8.47
N VAL A 13 23.02 -31.25 -9.61
CA VAL A 13 22.32 -30.79 -10.81
C VAL A 13 20.82 -30.69 -10.57
N ALA A 14 20.21 -31.70 -9.95
CA ALA A 14 18.77 -31.70 -9.66
C ALA A 14 18.39 -30.53 -8.73
N VAL A 15 19.16 -30.29 -7.66
CA VAL A 15 18.89 -29.17 -6.74
C VAL A 15 19.04 -27.83 -7.44
N ILE A 16 20.09 -27.64 -8.25
CA ILE A 16 20.27 -26.40 -9.03
C ILE A 16 19.08 -26.17 -9.97
N LEU A 17 18.63 -27.21 -10.69
CA LEU A 17 17.48 -27.11 -11.59
C LEU A 17 16.19 -26.79 -10.84
N ILE A 18 15.94 -27.43 -9.70
CA ILE A 18 14.79 -27.15 -8.84
C ILE A 18 14.82 -25.70 -8.36
N VAL A 19 15.98 -25.23 -7.87
CA VAL A 19 16.14 -23.84 -7.42
C VAL A 19 15.86 -22.86 -8.56
N LEU A 20 16.40 -23.11 -9.75
CA LEU A 20 16.16 -22.26 -10.92
C LEU A 20 14.67 -22.20 -11.28
N VAL A 21 14.00 -23.35 -11.39
CA VAL A 21 12.58 -23.43 -11.72
C VAL A 21 11.73 -22.72 -10.67
N LEU A 22 11.99 -22.98 -9.37
CA LEU A 22 11.26 -22.33 -8.29
C LEU A 22 11.50 -20.83 -8.28
N SER A 23 12.74 -20.37 -8.49
CA SER A 23 13.03 -18.94 -8.55
C SER A 23 12.34 -18.23 -9.72
N LEU A 24 12.24 -18.86 -10.88
CA LEU A 24 11.49 -18.31 -12.01
C LEU A 24 9.98 -18.26 -11.71
N ALA A 25 9.44 -19.33 -11.12
CA ALA A 25 8.05 -19.40 -10.71
C ALA A 25 7.69 -18.34 -9.66
N THR A 26 8.55 -18.13 -8.66
CA THR A 26 8.34 -17.09 -7.63
C THR A 26 8.48 -15.69 -8.19
N THR A 27 9.41 -15.46 -9.12
CA THR A 27 9.51 -14.19 -9.84
C THR A 27 8.22 -13.87 -10.58
N ASN A 28 7.72 -14.81 -11.39
CA ASN A 28 6.48 -14.63 -12.12
C ASN A 28 5.29 -14.44 -11.17
N THR A 29 5.24 -15.16 -10.05
CA THR A 29 4.19 -14.98 -9.05
C THR A 29 4.24 -13.58 -8.43
N ALA A 30 5.41 -13.12 -8.00
CA ALA A 30 5.59 -11.79 -7.41
C ALA A 30 5.20 -10.67 -8.39
N LEU A 31 5.62 -10.78 -9.65
CA LEU A 31 5.27 -9.81 -10.69
C LEU A 31 3.77 -9.79 -10.96
N ARG A 32 3.11 -10.95 -11.00
CA ARG A 32 1.64 -11.03 -11.12
C ARG A 32 0.93 -10.44 -9.90
N THR A 33 1.45 -10.65 -8.69
CA THR A 33 0.92 -10.02 -7.47
C THR A 33 0.99 -8.49 -7.59
N TYR A 34 2.15 -7.96 -7.96
CA TYR A 34 2.34 -6.52 -8.16
C TYR A 34 1.43 -5.96 -9.27
N ASP A 35 1.39 -6.62 -10.42
CA ASP A 35 0.54 -6.24 -11.56
C ASP A 35 -0.94 -6.22 -11.20
N SER A 36 -1.43 -7.23 -10.46
CA SER A 36 -2.83 -7.30 -10.01
C SER A 36 -3.22 -6.17 -9.05
N TRP A 37 -2.26 -5.54 -8.37
CA TRP A 37 -2.50 -4.36 -7.54
C TRP A 37 -2.48 -3.07 -8.36
N VAL A 38 -1.43 -2.88 -9.17
CA VAL A 38 -1.23 -1.70 -10.02
C VAL A 38 -2.40 -1.53 -11.00
N ASN A 39 -2.78 -2.63 -11.65
CA ASN A 39 -3.84 -2.68 -12.65
C ASN A 39 -5.17 -3.16 -12.08
N TYR A 40 -5.37 -3.04 -10.76
CA TYR A 40 -6.63 -3.43 -10.14
C TYR A 40 -7.82 -2.71 -10.79
N ARG A 41 -8.86 -3.49 -11.04
CA ARG A 41 -10.22 -3.03 -11.35
C ARG A 41 -11.17 -3.90 -10.56
N ASN A 42 -12.23 -3.29 -10.02
CA ASN A 42 -13.24 -4.08 -9.32
C ASN A 42 -13.89 -5.05 -10.33
N PRO A 43 -13.88 -6.36 -10.08
CA PRO A 43 -14.46 -7.35 -11.01
C PRO A 43 -15.99 -7.21 -11.17
N TYR A 44 -16.65 -6.46 -10.30
CA TYR A 44 -18.08 -6.18 -10.32
C TYR A 44 -18.42 -4.76 -10.81
N ILE A 45 -17.45 -4.04 -11.39
CA ILE A 45 -17.63 -2.63 -11.76
C ILE A 45 -18.82 -2.40 -12.72
N ASP A 46 -19.05 -3.31 -13.67
CA ASP A 46 -20.16 -3.22 -14.63
C ASP A 46 -21.54 -3.32 -13.96
N ILE A 47 -21.61 -4.04 -12.84
CA ILE A 47 -22.84 -4.19 -12.03
C ILE A 47 -22.99 -2.95 -11.14
N LEU A 48 -21.89 -2.51 -10.53
CA LEU A 48 -21.86 -1.31 -9.68
C LEU A 48 -22.25 -0.05 -10.44
N GLN A 49 -21.84 0.09 -11.71
CA GLN A 49 -22.24 1.22 -12.57
C GLN A 49 -23.74 1.28 -12.86
N ARG A 50 -24.49 0.19 -12.63
CA ARG A 50 -25.95 0.13 -12.81
C ARG A 50 -26.72 0.33 -11.50
N VAL A 51 -26.01 0.53 -10.39
CA VAL A 51 -26.66 0.81 -9.10
C VAL A 51 -27.32 2.19 -9.19
N GLU A 52 -28.64 2.20 -9.12
CA GLU A 52 -29.40 3.45 -9.17
C GLU A 52 -29.24 4.23 -7.85
N PRO A 53 -29.00 5.56 -7.91
CA PRO A 53 -28.88 6.37 -6.72
C PRO A 53 -30.22 6.50 -5.98
N VAL A 54 -30.16 6.57 -4.66
CA VAL A 54 -31.33 6.88 -3.82
C VAL A 54 -31.75 8.32 -4.08
N SER A 55 -33.04 8.50 -4.36
CA SER A 55 -33.62 9.81 -4.58
C SER A 55 -33.72 10.56 -3.26
N VAL A 56 -32.91 11.60 -3.11
CA VAL A 56 -32.96 12.56 -2.01
C VAL A 56 -32.55 13.93 -2.53
N SER A 57 -33.20 14.98 -2.04
CA SER A 57 -32.89 16.36 -2.36
C SER A 57 -33.28 17.28 -1.21
N GLY A 58 -32.65 18.44 -1.14
CA GLY A 58 -33.03 19.50 -0.21
C GLY A 58 -32.51 20.85 -0.66
N GLU A 59 -32.86 21.90 0.07
CA GLU A 59 -32.33 23.25 -0.23
C GLU A 59 -30.84 23.32 0.13
N PRO A 60 -29.95 23.75 -0.77
CA PRO A 60 -28.52 23.86 -0.46
C PRO A 60 -28.27 24.85 0.70
N VAL A 61 -27.36 24.53 1.62
CA VAL A 61 -26.93 25.50 2.65
C VAL A 61 -26.08 26.62 2.08
N ALA A 62 -25.46 26.40 0.92
CA ALA A 62 -24.55 27.32 0.27
C ALA A 62 -24.69 27.23 -1.26
N ARG A 63 -24.45 28.34 -1.96
CA ARG A 63 -24.44 28.42 -3.42
C ARG A 63 -23.26 27.70 -4.06
N HIS A 64 -22.07 27.77 -3.44
CA HIS A 64 -20.82 27.21 -3.95
C HIS A 64 -20.25 26.12 -3.05
N LEU A 65 -19.43 25.24 -3.63
CA LEU A 65 -18.74 24.14 -2.95
C LEU A 65 -17.26 24.18 -3.30
N VAL A 66 -16.40 24.25 -2.30
CA VAL A 66 -14.94 24.34 -2.47
C VAL A 66 -14.24 23.29 -1.62
N PHE A 67 -13.42 22.45 -2.25
CA PHE A 67 -12.51 21.53 -1.59
C PHE A 67 -11.09 22.10 -1.63
N ILE A 68 -10.40 22.06 -0.49
CA ILE A 68 -8.97 22.36 -0.39
C ILE A 68 -8.29 21.13 0.22
N LEU A 69 -7.57 20.38 -0.62
CA LEU A 69 -6.82 19.20 -0.21
C LEU A 69 -5.40 19.62 0.21
N LEU A 70 -5.06 19.39 1.47
CA LEU A 70 -3.71 19.55 2.01
C LEU A 70 -3.00 18.19 1.99
N ASP A 71 -2.36 17.89 0.85
CA ASP A 71 -1.76 16.59 0.54
C ASP A 71 -0.73 16.16 1.60
N GLY A 72 -0.89 14.96 2.14
CA GLY A 72 0.03 14.41 3.15
C GLY A 72 0.03 15.09 4.52
N LEU A 73 -0.83 16.08 4.81
CA LEU A 73 -0.83 16.81 6.10
C LEU A 73 -1.19 15.88 7.27
N SER A 74 -0.15 15.38 7.95
CA SER A 74 -0.25 14.57 9.18
C SER A 74 -1.05 15.27 10.30
N VAL A 75 -2.08 14.58 10.79
CA VAL A 75 -2.89 15.04 11.94
C VAL A 75 -2.06 15.21 13.21
N ASP A 76 -1.09 14.32 13.45
CA ASP A 76 -0.19 14.42 14.61
C ASP A 76 0.61 15.74 14.58
N ASN A 77 1.08 16.13 13.39
CA ASN A 77 1.78 17.39 13.20
C ASN A 77 0.83 18.56 13.38
N LEU A 78 -0.36 18.51 12.75
CA LEU A 78 -1.39 19.54 12.90
C LEU A 78 -1.69 19.82 14.38
N GLU A 79 -2.03 18.79 15.16
CA GLU A 79 -2.32 18.89 16.59
C GLU A 79 -1.14 19.51 17.37
N SER A 80 0.09 19.13 17.02
CA SER A 80 1.29 19.67 17.69
C SER A 80 1.63 21.13 17.34
N LEU A 81 1.11 21.63 16.21
CA LEU A 81 1.43 22.95 15.65
C LEU A 81 0.30 23.97 15.87
N ILE A 82 -0.96 23.56 16.05
CA ILE A 82 -2.10 24.46 16.28
C ILE A 82 -1.85 25.43 17.45
N GLY A 83 -1.23 24.96 18.53
CA GLY A 83 -0.90 25.81 19.68
C GLY A 83 0.27 26.79 19.45
N LYS A 84 1.04 26.60 18.37
CA LYS A 84 2.28 27.34 18.08
C LYS A 84 2.15 28.39 16.99
N TYR A 85 1.20 28.20 16.06
CA TYR A 85 1.00 29.10 14.92
C TYR A 85 -0.43 29.63 14.92
N ASP A 86 -0.56 30.96 14.98
CA ASP A 86 -1.87 31.61 15.02
C ASP A 86 -2.68 31.34 13.74
N SER A 87 -2.03 31.28 12.57
CA SER A 87 -2.72 30.95 11.30
C SER A 87 -3.39 29.58 11.32
N LEU A 88 -2.77 28.57 11.96
CA LEU A 88 -3.39 27.25 12.11
C LEU A 88 -4.57 27.30 13.08
N ARG A 89 -4.39 27.96 14.23
CA ARG A 89 -5.44 28.11 15.24
C ARG A 89 -6.66 28.82 14.66
N GLU A 90 -6.42 29.91 13.93
CA GLU A 90 -7.43 30.70 13.25
C GLU A 90 -8.16 29.85 12.21
N LEU A 91 -7.42 29.21 11.29
CA LEU A 91 -7.99 28.32 10.28
C LEU A 91 -8.92 27.26 10.89
N ILE A 92 -8.45 26.52 11.90
CA ILE A 92 -9.25 25.48 12.56
C ILE A 92 -10.47 26.08 13.28
N SER A 93 -10.35 27.28 13.86
CA SER A 93 -11.45 27.94 14.57
C SER A 93 -12.57 28.46 13.66
N MET A 94 -12.35 28.52 12.34
CA MET A 94 -13.35 29.02 11.39
C MET A 94 -14.56 28.08 11.23
N GLY A 95 -14.49 26.83 11.68
CA GLY A 95 -15.44 25.82 11.28
C GLY A 95 -15.51 24.56 12.15
N ALA A 96 -16.24 23.57 11.66
CA ALA A 96 -16.42 22.29 12.32
C ALA A 96 -15.24 21.38 11.98
N PHE A 97 -14.33 21.20 12.94
CA PHE A 97 -13.11 20.40 12.81
C PHE A 97 -13.31 18.98 13.33
N TYR A 98 -13.06 18.00 12.48
CA TYR A 98 -13.11 16.58 12.79
C TYR A 98 -11.69 15.98 12.70
N PRO A 99 -10.98 15.79 13.82
CA PRO A 99 -9.60 15.27 13.83
C PRO A 99 -9.51 13.73 13.81
N ASN A 100 -10.61 13.03 14.09
CA ASN A 100 -10.60 11.58 14.36
C ASN A 100 -10.94 10.74 13.11
N GLY A 101 -10.36 11.10 11.97
CA GLY A 101 -10.56 10.39 10.71
C GLY A 101 -9.55 9.27 10.49
N LEU A 102 -9.99 8.21 9.80
CA LEU A 102 -9.12 7.15 9.29
C LEU A 102 -9.28 6.98 7.79
N ALA A 103 -8.19 7.15 7.05
CA ALA A 103 -8.11 6.84 5.63
C ALA A 103 -8.32 5.34 5.38
N ASN A 104 -8.87 5.04 4.21
CA ASN A 104 -8.88 3.70 3.66
C ASN A 104 -7.45 3.27 3.30
N THR A 105 -7.22 1.96 3.26
CA THR A 105 -5.93 1.40 2.84
C THR A 105 -6.04 0.83 1.42
N PRO A 106 -5.07 1.09 0.53
CA PRO A 106 -3.77 1.70 0.80
C PRO A 106 -3.83 3.23 0.92
N THR A 107 -3.01 3.81 1.80
CA THR A 107 -2.98 5.24 2.12
C THR A 107 -2.20 6.06 1.10
N TYR A 108 -2.50 5.85 -0.17
CA TYR A 108 -1.95 6.64 -1.26
C TYR A 108 -2.92 7.75 -1.67
N SER A 109 -2.38 8.79 -2.28
CA SER A 109 -3.09 10.03 -2.61
C SER A 109 -4.28 9.82 -3.56
N ILE A 110 -4.09 9.12 -4.68
CA ILE A 110 -5.16 8.91 -5.68
C ILE A 110 -6.30 8.04 -5.11
N PRO A 111 -6.04 6.90 -4.42
CA PRO A 111 -7.09 6.15 -3.72
C PRO A 111 -7.86 6.98 -2.68
N GLY A 112 -7.17 7.78 -1.87
CA GLY A 112 -7.81 8.65 -0.87
C GLY A 112 -8.75 9.66 -1.51
N ARG A 113 -8.29 10.36 -2.55
CA ARG A 113 -9.07 11.34 -3.34
C ARG A 113 -10.30 10.72 -3.98
N ALA A 114 -10.16 9.52 -4.56
CA ALA A 114 -11.28 8.77 -5.13
C ALA A 114 -12.31 8.44 -4.04
N SER A 115 -11.90 8.02 -2.85
CA SER A 115 -12.81 7.76 -1.73
C SER A 115 -13.52 9.01 -1.23
N ILE A 116 -12.82 10.15 -1.13
CA ILE A 116 -13.41 11.45 -0.77
C ILE A 116 -14.53 11.83 -1.74
N LEU A 117 -14.29 11.67 -3.05
CA LEU A 117 -15.24 12.08 -4.09
C LEU A 117 -16.42 11.11 -4.23
N THR A 118 -16.18 9.80 -4.13
CA THR A 118 -17.22 8.78 -4.37
C THR A 118 -18.00 8.41 -3.10
N GLY A 119 -17.41 8.64 -1.93
CA GLY A 119 -17.91 8.10 -0.68
C GLY A 119 -17.78 6.58 -0.57
N ALA A 120 -16.94 5.96 -1.39
CA ALA A 120 -16.75 4.51 -1.48
C ALA A 120 -15.29 4.13 -1.20
N PRO A 121 -15.02 2.97 -0.57
CA PRO A 121 -13.65 2.53 -0.36
C PRO A 121 -12.94 2.19 -1.69
N PRO A 122 -11.60 2.24 -1.72
CA PRO A 122 -10.78 2.03 -2.93
C PRO A 122 -11.12 0.77 -3.74
N GLU A 123 -11.42 -0.34 -3.06
CA GLU A 123 -11.76 -1.59 -3.72
C GLU A 123 -13.13 -1.58 -4.41
N VAL A 124 -14.04 -0.68 -3.99
CA VAL A 124 -15.38 -0.49 -4.59
C VAL A 124 -15.32 0.53 -5.72
N ASN A 125 -14.62 1.65 -5.52
CA ASN A 125 -14.45 2.67 -6.57
C ASN A 125 -13.41 2.31 -7.64
N SER A 126 -12.73 1.16 -7.52
CA SER A 126 -11.70 0.63 -8.44
C SER A 126 -10.35 1.34 -8.44
N VAL A 127 -10.09 2.28 -7.54
CA VAL A 127 -8.85 3.07 -7.49
C VAL A 127 -7.99 2.61 -6.30
N LEU A 128 -7.17 1.57 -6.48
CA LEU A 128 -6.32 0.99 -5.43
C LEU A 128 -4.85 1.44 -5.43
N SER A 129 -4.40 2.24 -6.40
CA SER A 129 -2.99 2.65 -6.47
C SER A 129 -2.81 4.02 -7.11
N ASN A 130 -1.66 4.66 -6.85
CA ASN A 130 -1.23 5.87 -7.56
C ASN A 130 -0.85 5.61 -9.02
N PHE A 131 -0.83 4.35 -9.47
CA PHE A 131 -0.65 4.00 -10.88
C PHE A 131 -1.96 3.96 -11.67
N TYR A 132 -3.10 4.15 -11.00
CA TYR A 132 -4.38 4.25 -11.68
C TYR A 132 -4.33 5.36 -12.73
N ASN A 133 -4.80 5.05 -13.93
CA ASN A 133 -4.90 5.98 -15.04
C ASN A 133 -6.28 5.87 -15.70
N GLY A 134 -6.99 6.99 -15.76
CA GLY A 134 -8.33 7.10 -16.34
C GLY A 134 -9.28 7.94 -15.48
N SER A 135 -10.47 8.22 -16.01
CA SER A 135 -11.58 8.79 -15.23
C SER A 135 -12.04 7.82 -14.14
N LEU A 136 -12.75 8.31 -13.12
CA LEU A 136 -13.41 7.47 -12.11
C LEU A 136 -14.33 6.41 -12.76
N GLY A 137 -15.04 6.79 -13.83
CA GLY A 137 -15.99 5.90 -14.51
C GLY A 137 -17.17 5.48 -13.64
N VAL A 138 -17.32 6.10 -12.46
CA VAL A 138 -18.39 5.87 -11.49
C VAL A 138 -18.88 7.23 -10.98
N ASP A 139 -20.06 7.22 -10.40
CA ASP A 139 -20.67 8.42 -9.85
C ASP A 139 -19.88 8.98 -8.65
N SER A 140 -19.91 10.30 -8.48
CA SER A 140 -19.16 11.02 -7.45
C SER A 140 -19.87 12.31 -7.07
N ILE A 141 -19.51 12.92 -5.94
CA ILE A 141 -20.09 14.21 -5.54
C ILE A 141 -19.84 15.32 -6.57
N ALA A 142 -18.73 15.25 -7.32
CA ALA A 142 -18.45 16.17 -8.42
C ALA A 142 -19.37 15.94 -9.62
N ARG A 143 -19.64 14.68 -9.99
CA ARG A 143 -20.63 14.32 -11.01
C ARG A 143 -22.03 14.77 -10.59
N VAL A 144 -22.43 14.50 -9.36
CA VAL A 144 -23.71 14.93 -8.79
C VAL A 144 -23.84 16.46 -8.84
N ALA A 145 -22.77 17.20 -8.51
CA ALA A 145 -22.76 18.66 -8.62
C ALA A 145 -22.88 19.12 -10.07
N LYS A 146 -22.20 18.45 -11.03
CA LYS A 146 -22.32 18.74 -12.46
C LYS A 146 -23.77 18.61 -12.93
N ASP A 147 -24.41 17.50 -12.56
CA ASP A 147 -25.81 17.23 -12.90
C ASP A 147 -26.76 18.28 -12.29
N ALA A 148 -26.40 18.84 -11.13
CA ALA A 148 -27.10 19.94 -10.47
C ALA A 148 -26.73 21.35 -10.99
N GLY A 149 -26.01 21.43 -12.13
CA GLY A 149 -25.70 22.68 -12.83
C GLY A 149 -24.48 23.44 -12.31
N PHE A 150 -23.62 22.82 -11.49
CA PHE A 150 -22.36 23.43 -11.07
C PHE A 150 -21.33 23.41 -12.20
N LYS A 151 -20.47 24.44 -12.23
CA LYS A 151 -19.21 24.41 -12.97
C LYS A 151 -18.17 23.67 -12.15
N ILE A 152 -17.56 22.65 -12.76
CA ILE A 152 -16.56 21.79 -12.13
C ILE A 152 -15.18 22.32 -12.49
N LEU A 153 -14.51 22.89 -11.50
CA LEU A 153 -13.22 23.57 -11.63
C LEU A 153 -12.17 22.84 -10.80
N CYS A 154 -10.93 22.82 -11.28
CA CYS A 154 -9.82 22.24 -10.54
C CYS A 154 -8.56 23.10 -10.68
N SER A 155 -7.73 23.14 -9.64
CA SER A 155 -6.44 23.83 -9.62
C SER A 155 -5.41 22.99 -8.87
N GLY A 156 -4.23 22.79 -9.48
CA GLY A 156 -3.07 22.19 -8.80
C GLY A 156 -3.17 20.72 -8.44
N ASP A 157 -4.12 19.96 -9.01
CA ASP A 157 -4.23 18.52 -8.75
C ASP A 157 -4.39 17.71 -10.04
N ASN A 158 -3.26 17.23 -10.57
CA ASN A 158 -3.25 16.41 -11.79
C ASN A 158 -4.04 15.11 -11.64
N SER A 159 -4.12 14.56 -10.42
CA SER A 159 -4.88 13.33 -10.20
C SER A 159 -6.39 13.58 -10.31
N ILE A 160 -6.86 14.75 -9.90
CA ILE A 160 -8.27 15.13 -10.01
C ILE A 160 -8.61 15.51 -11.44
N GLU A 161 -7.69 16.16 -12.15
CA GLU A 161 -7.83 16.32 -13.60
C GLU A 161 -8.06 14.97 -14.29
N MET A 162 -7.24 13.97 -13.96
CA MET A 162 -7.36 12.62 -14.50
C MET A 162 -8.69 11.95 -14.10
N LEU A 163 -8.98 11.91 -12.80
CA LEU A 163 -10.16 11.23 -12.23
C LEU A 163 -11.48 11.84 -12.71
N LEU A 164 -11.53 13.15 -12.99
CA LEU A 164 -12.72 13.90 -13.42
C LEU A 164 -12.61 14.41 -14.87
N SER A 165 -11.74 13.80 -15.67
CA SER A 165 -11.45 14.21 -17.06
C SER A 165 -12.68 14.26 -17.98
N ASP A 166 -13.76 13.59 -17.60
CA ASP A 166 -15.04 13.52 -18.30
C ASP A 166 -16.05 14.61 -17.88
N ILE A 167 -15.76 15.43 -16.85
CA ILE A 167 -16.69 16.48 -16.35
C ILE A 167 -16.10 17.86 -16.11
N ILE A 168 -14.79 17.98 -15.96
CA ILE A 168 -14.13 19.25 -15.66
C ILE A 168 -14.46 20.28 -16.76
N ASP A 169 -14.91 21.46 -16.34
CA ASP A 169 -15.14 22.61 -17.21
C ASP A 169 -13.84 23.39 -17.46
N GLU A 170 -13.02 23.59 -16.43
CA GLU A 170 -11.71 24.28 -16.55
C GLU A 170 -10.74 23.78 -15.48
N TYR A 171 -9.49 23.54 -15.89
CA TYR A 171 -8.40 23.15 -15.01
C TYR A 171 -7.23 24.11 -15.14
N SER A 172 -6.70 24.58 -14.00
CA SER A 172 -5.43 25.31 -13.96
C SER A 172 -4.30 24.35 -13.60
N ARG A 173 -3.47 24.01 -14.60
CA ARG A 173 -2.30 23.14 -14.42
C ARG A 173 -1.24 23.89 -13.61
N VAL A 174 -0.81 23.30 -12.51
CA VAL A 174 0.31 23.81 -11.71
C VAL A 174 1.38 22.74 -11.68
N ASN A 175 2.62 23.13 -11.96
CA ASN A 175 3.76 22.22 -11.87
C ASN A 175 4.04 21.88 -10.41
N THR A 176 4.29 20.61 -10.14
CA THR A 176 4.79 20.11 -8.84
C THR A 176 6.14 20.75 -8.52
N GLY A 177 6.41 21.00 -7.24
CA GLY A 177 7.62 21.66 -6.76
C GLY A 177 7.36 22.79 -5.76
N GLY A 178 8.45 23.38 -5.26
CA GLY A 178 8.39 24.45 -4.27
C GLY A 178 7.53 25.64 -4.73
N GLY A 179 6.54 26.00 -3.91
CA GLY A 179 5.61 27.10 -4.20
C GLY A 179 4.33 26.66 -4.94
N HIS A 180 4.17 25.36 -5.19
CA HIS A 180 2.99 24.78 -5.82
C HIS A 180 1.68 25.28 -5.19
N GLY A 181 1.57 25.22 -3.86
CA GLY A 181 0.36 25.54 -3.10
C GLY A 181 -0.03 27.00 -3.21
N ALA A 182 0.95 27.91 -3.24
CA ALA A 182 0.69 29.33 -3.44
C ALA A 182 0.07 29.59 -4.83
N ILE A 183 0.60 28.93 -5.86
CA ILE A 183 0.09 29.06 -7.24
C ILE A 183 -1.28 28.38 -7.35
N ALA A 184 -1.44 27.17 -6.81
CA ALA A 184 -2.70 26.42 -6.85
C ALA A 184 -3.85 27.16 -6.17
N LEU A 185 -3.61 27.76 -4.99
CA LEU A 185 -4.59 28.59 -4.30
C LEU A 185 -4.92 29.88 -5.08
N SER A 186 -3.89 30.56 -5.60
CA SER A 186 -4.08 31.78 -6.41
C SER A 186 -4.90 31.52 -7.69
N GLU A 187 -4.55 30.46 -8.42
CA GLU A 187 -5.27 30.06 -9.62
C GLU A 187 -6.68 29.54 -9.32
N GLY A 188 -6.85 28.82 -8.20
CA GLY A 188 -8.16 28.42 -7.70
C GLY A 188 -9.05 29.64 -7.42
N LEU A 189 -8.50 30.70 -6.83
CA LEU A 189 -9.23 31.93 -6.53
C LEU A 189 -9.62 32.67 -7.82
N ARG A 190 -8.70 32.72 -8.79
CA ARG A 190 -8.97 33.27 -10.13
C ARG A 190 -10.13 32.53 -10.81
N LEU A 191 -10.09 31.19 -10.78
CA LEU A 191 -11.16 30.35 -11.34
C LEU A 191 -12.48 30.57 -10.61
N PHE A 192 -12.48 30.55 -9.27
CA PHE A 192 -13.67 30.80 -8.46
C PHE A 192 -14.33 32.12 -8.87
N ASN A 193 -13.58 33.23 -8.82
CA ASN A 193 -14.08 34.56 -9.13
C ASN A 193 -14.57 34.70 -10.57
N LYS A 194 -13.87 34.09 -11.54
CA LYS A 194 -14.28 34.11 -12.95
C LYS A 194 -15.69 33.54 -13.13
N TYR A 195 -16.00 32.42 -12.49
CA TYR A 195 -17.28 31.73 -12.67
C TYR A 195 -18.37 32.20 -11.71
N SER A 196 -18.03 32.50 -10.46
CA SER A 196 -19.01 33.02 -9.48
C SER A 196 -19.54 34.38 -9.90
N ASN A 197 -18.67 35.30 -10.35
CA ASN A 197 -19.08 36.64 -10.82
C ASN A 197 -19.89 36.58 -12.13
N ALA A 198 -19.70 35.52 -12.94
CA ALA A 198 -20.52 35.26 -14.12
C ALA A 198 -21.87 34.60 -13.76
N GLY A 199 -22.18 34.42 -12.48
CA GLY A 199 -23.46 33.90 -11.99
C GLY A 199 -23.54 32.37 -11.92
N TYR A 200 -22.46 31.63 -12.18
CA TYR A 200 -22.47 30.17 -12.07
C TYR A 200 -22.37 29.71 -10.61
N ARG A 201 -22.94 28.54 -10.30
CA ARG A 201 -22.59 27.77 -9.10
C ARG A 201 -21.25 27.09 -9.34
N VAL A 202 -20.37 27.08 -8.35
CA VAL A 202 -18.99 26.58 -8.51
C VAL A 202 -18.78 25.37 -7.61
N PHE A 203 -18.28 24.28 -8.20
CA PHE A 203 -17.56 23.23 -7.51
C PHE A 203 -16.08 23.45 -7.82
N LEU A 204 -15.25 23.76 -6.82
CA LEU A 204 -13.82 23.95 -7.01
C LEU A 204 -13.04 22.94 -6.19
N TRP A 205 -12.10 22.24 -6.81
CA TRP A 205 -11.06 21.48 -6.13
C TRP A 205 -9.71 22.19 -6.22
N VAL A 206 -9.08 22.46 -5.08
CA VAL A 206 -7.70 22.96 -5.00
C VAL A 206 -6.83 21.90 -4.33
N GLY A 207 -5.84 21.38 -5.05
CA GLY A 207 -4.81 20.52 -4.48
C GLY A 207 -3.59 21.32 -4.02
N VAL A 208 -3.07 21.04 -2.84
CA VAL A 208 -1.86 21.65 -2.29
C VAL A 208 -0.84 20.55 -1.97
N GLY A 209 0.15 20.38 -2.87
CA GLY A 209 1.14 19.29 -2.81
C GLY A 209 2.40 19.55 -1.97
N ASP A 210 2.71 20.80 -1.56
CA ASP A 210 4.01 21.14 -0.95
C ASP A 210 4.31 20.33 0.32
N ILE A 211 3.27 20.02 1.10
CA ILE A 211 3.41 19.29 2.37
C ILE A 211 3.86 17.85 2.08
N ASP A 212 3.21 17.16 1.15
CA ASP A 212 3.59 15.82 0.70
C ASP A 212 4.99 15.78 0.09
N GLU A 213 5.29 16.71 -0.82
CA GLU A 213 6.60 16.79 -1.50
C GLU A 213 7.76 16.99 -0.51
N VAL A 214 7.59 17.92 0.45
CA VAL A 214 8.57 18.14 1.53
C VAL A 214 8.60 16.93 2.46
N GLY A 215 7.44 16.35 2.80
CA GLY A 215 7.33 15.15 3.62
C GLY A 215 8.12 13.97 3.07
N HIS A 216 8.07 13.74 1.76
CA HIS A 216 8.87 12.71 1.09
C HIS A 216 10.37 12.99 1.16
N SER A 217 10.75 14.26 1.09
CA SER A 217 12.16 14.68 1.10
C SER A 217 12.79 14.65 2.50
N THR A 218 12.05 15.03 3.54
CA THR A 218 12.61 15.28 4.89
C THR A 218 11.93 14.52 6.02
N GLY A 219 10.76 13.91 5.77
CA GLY A 219 9.95 13.23 6.78
C GLY A 219 9.17 14.17 7.71
N SER A 220 8.11 13.64 8.33
CA SER A 220 7.18 14.45 9.13
C SER A 220 7.77 15.02 10.43
N ARG A 221 8.94 14.55 10.86
CA ARG A 221 9.64 15.10 12.06
C ARG A 221 10.47 16.35 11.78
N SER A 222 10.69 16.69 10.51
CA SER A 222 11.58 17.78 10.13
C SER A 222 11.00 19.16 10.44
N SER A 223 11.88 20.13 10.68
CA SER A 223 11.51 21.55 10.81
C SER A 223 10.90 22.11 9.52
N GLU A 224 11.38 21.64 8.39
CA GLU A 224 10.98 22.00 7.02
C GLU A 224 9.53 21.61 6.76
N TYR A 225 9.15 20.39 7.16
CA TYR A 225 7.77 19.93 7.07
C TYR A 225 6.83 20.77 7.95
N ASN A 226 7.21 21.03 9.20
CA ASN A 226 6.43 21.88 10.10
C ASN A 226 6.30 23.33 9.61
N ALA A 227 7.37 23.91 9.07
CA ALA A 227 7.36 25.25 8.48
C ALA A 227 6.47 25.31 7.23
N THR A 228 6.49 24.26 6.41
CA THR A 228 5.63 24.14 5.23
C THR A 228 4.16 24.09 5.63
N ILE A 229 3.80 23.29 6.64
CA ILE A 229 2.43 23.26 7.19
C ILE A 229 1.99 24.65 7.65
N ALA A 230 2.82 25.35 8.43
CA ALA A 230 2.47 26.69 8.93
C ALA A 230 2.28 27.72 7.80
N ASN A 231 3.13 27.65 6.76
CA ASN A 231 3.02 28.52 5.59
C ASN A 231 1.77 28.22 4.76
N ILE A 232 1.51 26.94 4.45
CA ILE A 232 0.31 26.52 3.72
C ILE A 232 -0.97 26.87 4.49
N ALA A 233 -0.98 26.76 5.81
CA ALA A 233 -2.12 27.18 6.63
C ALA A 233 -2.41 28.68 6.46
N LYS A 234 -1.38 29.53 6.46
CA LYS A 234 -1.54 30.97 6.22
C LYS A 234 -2.08 31.26 4.81
N LEU A 235 -1.56 30.58 3.79
CA LEU A 235 -2.04 30.75 2.41
C LEU A 235 -3.49 30.28 2.25
N THR A 236 -3.84 29.16 2.90
CA THR A 236 -5.19 28.61 2.90
C THR A 236 -6.16 29.55 3.60
N LEU A 237 -5.78 30.12 4.75
CA LEU A 237 -6.56 31.13 5.45
C LEU A 237 -6.84 32.35 4.55
N ASN A 238 -5.80 32.93 3.93
CA ASN A 238 -5.95 34.07 3.02
C ASN A 238 -6.90 33.76 1.84
N PHE A 239 -6.84 32.54 1.29
CA PHE A 239 -7.74 32.10 0.24
C PHE A 239 -9.19 32.07 0.73
N ILE A 240 -9.44 31.47 1.89
CA ILE A 240 -10.77 31.35 2.49
C ILE A 240 -11.35 32.72 2.79
N GLU A 241 -10.56 33.64 3.36
CA GLU A 241 -10.95 35.03 3.62
C GLU A 241 -11.30 35.77 2.32
N SER A 242 -10.57 35.52 1.24
CA SER A 242 -10.82 36.16 -0.06
C SER A 242 -12.15 35.75 -0.71
N ILE A 243 -12.68 34.58 -0.34
CA ILE A 243 -14.01 34.12 -0.79
C ILE A 243 -15.05 34.20 0.32
N ALA A 244 -14.71 34.70 1.50
CA ALA A 244 -15.64 34.90 2.59
C ALA A 244 -16.80 35.81 2.13
N GLY A 245 -18.03 35.41 2.45
CA GLY A 245 -19.24 36.12 2.02
C GLY A 245 -19.80 35.70 0.65
N ASN A 246 -19.13 34.83 -0.11
CA ASN A 246 -19.68 34.31 -1.38
C ASN A 246 -20.68 33.15 -1.21
N ASP A 247 -21.25 32.95 -0.02
CA ASP A 247 -22.18 31.84 0.25
C ASP A 247 -21.61 30.47 -0.22
N ALA A 248 -20.43 30.12 0.30
CA ALA A 248 -19.69 28.92 -0.07
C ALA A 248 -19.57 27.95 1.12
N LEU A 249 -19.77 26.66 0.86
CA LEU A 249 -19.35 25.57 1.74
C LEU A 249 -17.91 25.19 1.36
N ILE A 250 -17.00 25.31 2.31
CA ILE A 250 -15.58 25.00 2.13
C ILE A 250 -15.24 23.75 2.94
N VAL A 251 -14.56 22.81 2.33
CA VAL A 251 -14.10 21.56 2.95
C VAL A 251 -12.58 21.48 2.83
N VAL A 252 -11.88 21.67 3.95
CA VAL A 252 -10.42 21.53 4.05
C VAL A 252 -10.11 20.16 4.65
N LEU A 253 -9.30 19.35 3.97
CA LEU A 253 -9.06 17.96 4.36
C LEU A 253 -7.70 17.46 3.86
N ASN A 254 -7.28 16.28 4.32
CA ASN A 254 -6.12 15.55 3.78
C ASN A 254 -6.51 14.13 3.32
N ASP A 255 -5.72 13.56 2.41
CA ASP A 255 -5.87 12.21 1.84
C ASP A 255 -5.05 11.13 2.59
N HIS A 256 -3.97 11.50 3.25
CA HIS A 256 -3.23 10.62 4.16
C HIS A 256 -2.35 11.43 5.13
N GLY A 257 -1.79 10.72 6.12
CA GLY A 257 -0.70 11.22 6.96
C GLY A 257 0.66 10.82 6.42
N PHE A 258 1.67 10.85 7.29
CA PHE A 258 3.06 10.56 6.94
C PHE A 258 3.78 9.79 8.03
N LYS A 259 4.67 8.87 7.65
CA LYS A 259 5.61 8.28 8.60
C LYS A 259 6.60 9.31 9.09
N LYS A 260 7.07 9.09 10.32
CA LYS A 260 8.09 9.92 10.99
C LYS A 260 9.37 10.13 10.17
N VAL A 261 9.75 9.14 9.37
CA VAL A 261 10.96 9.13 8.54
C VAL A 261 10.66 9.42 7.06
N GLY A 262 9.43 9.82 6.73
CA GLY A 262 8.96 10.01 5.35
C GLY A 262 8.17 8.80 4.82
N HIS A 263 7.38 9.06 3.79
CA HIS A 263 6.52 8.14 3.03
C HIS A 263 5.22 7.70 3.71
N HIS A 264 4.36 7.11 2.89
CA HIS A 264 2.99 6.68 3.20
C HIS A 264 2.54 5.60 2.18
N GLY A 265 1.36 5.01 2.37
CA GLY A 265 0.80 3.98 1.49
C GLY A 265 0.32 2.73 2.24
N GLY A 266 0.90 2.44 3.40
CA GLY A 266 0.61 1.29 4.25
C GLY A 266 -0.52 1.51 5.26
N PRO A 267 -0.72 0.51 6.15
CA PRO A 267 -1.80 0.53 7.13
C PRO A 267 -1.41 1.17 8.47
N GLU A 268 -0.21 1.74 8.61
CA GLU A 268 0.24 2.32 9.87
C GLU A 268 -0.69 3.45 10.34
N LEU A 269 -0.96 3.51 11.64
CA LEU A 269 -1.90 4.49 12.17
C LEU A 269 -1.50 5.94 11.83
N GLU A 270 -0.21 6.27 11.91
CA GLU A 270 0.31 7.62 11.62
C GLU A 270 0.10 8.07 10.16
N VAL A 271 0.04 7.14 9.20
CA VAL A 271 -0.30 7.47 7.79
C VAL A 271 -1.79 7.40 7.50
N ARG A 272 -2.58 6.74 8.37
CA ARG A 272 -4.03 6.61 8.23
C ARG A 272 -4.81 7.74 8.89
N ARG A 273 -4.26 8.43 9.89
CA ARG A 273 -4.96 9.54 10.55
C ARG A 273 -5.19 10.68 9.55
N VAL A 274 -6.45 11.08 9.42
CA VAL A 274 -6.90 12.18 8.55
C VAL A 274 -7.89 13.08 9.28
N PHE A 275 -8.03 14.31 8.81
CA PHE A 275 -8.99 15.27 9.33
C PHE A 275 -9.89 15.82 8.23
N THR A 276 -11.00 16.42 8.64
CA THR A 276 -11.79 17.29 7.77
C THR A 276 -12.25 18.50 8.56
N LEU A 277 -12.29 19.66 7.90
CA LEU A 277 -12.75 20.93 8.44
C LEU A 277 -13.78 21.49 7.47
N PHE A 278 -15.01 21.63 7.93
CA PHE A 278 -16.07 22.30 7.19
C PHE A 278 -16.16 23.75 7.63
N ILE A 279 -16.30 24.69 6.70
CA ILE A 279 -16.46 26.14 6.94
C ILE A 279 -17.58 26.65 6.04
N GLY A 280 -18.45 27.52 6.56
CA GLY A 280 -19.49 28.17 5.75
C GLY A 280 -20.85 28.26 6.45
N PRO A 281 -21.92 28.58 5.70
CA PRO A 281 -23.27 28.67 6.24
C PRO A 281 -23.71 27.39 6.95
N ARG A 282 -24.43 27.53 8.05
CA ARG A 282 -24.94 26.41 8.89
C ARG A 282 -23.86 25.50 9.48
N VAL A 283 -22.58 25.85 9.37
CA VAL A 283 -21.51 25.16 10.11
C VAL A 283 -21.41 25.75 11.51
N LYS A 284 -21.30 24.89 12.53
CA LYS A 284 -21.08 25.30 13.93
C LYS A 284 -19.59 25.14 14.27
N PRO A 285 -18.83 26.24 14.41
CA PRO A 285 -17.41 26.15 14.75
C PRO A 285 -17.18 25.36 16.04
N GLY A 286 -16.20 24.45 16.02
CA GLY A 286 -15.92 23.56 17.15
C GLY A 286 -15.11 22.33 16.76
N VAL A 287 -14.67 21.59 17.77
CA VAL A 287 -13.96 20.31 17.59
C VAL A 287 -14.92 19.16 17.85
N TYR A 288 -15.06 18.28 16.87
CA TYR A 288 -16.00 17.17 16.88
C TYR A 288 -15.26 15.84 16.89
N ASN A 289 -15.38 15.10 17.98
CA ASN A 289 -14.64 13.85 18.19
C ASN A 289 -15.23 12.64 17.44
N THR A 290 -16.30 12.84 16.68
CA THR A 290 -16.93 11.79 15.88
C THR A 290 -15.91 11.18 14.94
N SER A 291 -15.76 9.85 15.01
CA SER A 291 -14.88 9.12 14.11
C SER A 291 -15.44 9.15 12.69
N PHE A 292 -14.59 9.14 11.68
CA PHE A 292 -15.04 9.09 10.29
C PHE A 292 -13.99 8.45 9.38
N THR A 293 -14.39 8.16 8.15
CA THR A 293 -13.47 7.79 7.06
C THR A 293 -13.69 8.71 5.87
N HIS A 294 -12.80 8.72 4.88
CA HIS A 294 -13.03 9.47 3.64
C HIS A 294 -14.37 9.18 2.96
N ASN A 295 -14.90 7.97 3.17
CA ASN A 295 -16.19 7.56 2.62
C ASN A 295 -17.34 8.45 3.11
N ASP A 296 -17.19 9.05 4.29
CA ASP A 296 -18.23 9.84 4.97
C ASP A 296 -18.31 11.28 4.43
N ILE A 297 -17.32 11.74 3.65
CA ILE A 297 -17.25 13.12 3.15
C ILE A 297 -18.31 13.38 2.09
N ALA A 298 -18.39 12.55 1.04
CA ALA A 298 -19.35 12.72 -0.05
C ALA A 298 -20.83 12.73 0.42
N PRO A 299 -21.32 11.80 1.26
CA PRO A 299 -22.71 11.85 1.73
C PRO A 299 -22.97 13.02 2.69
N THR A 300 -21.97 13.45 3.46
CA THR A 300 -22.08 14.67 4.30
C THR A 300 -22.23 15.91 3.44
N VAL A 301 -21.40 16.05 2.40
CA VAL A 301 -21.50 17.15 1.43
C VAL A 301 -22.82 17.10 0.67
N ALA A 302 -23.31 15.91 0.31
CA ALA A 302 -24.62 15.75 -0.31
C ALA A 302 -25.75 16.27 0.60
N MET A 303 -25.72 15.94 1.90
CA MET A 303 -26.67 16.48 2.89
C MET A 303 -26.64 18.00 2.93
N LEU A 304 -25.45 18.61 3.06
CA LEU A 304 -25.31 20.05 3.21
C LEU A 304 -25.73 20.78 1.93
N MET A 305 -25.33 20.28 0.77
CA MET A 305 -25.60 20.92 -0.52
C MET A 305 -26.98 20.55 -1.10
N GLY A 306 -27.76 19.71 -0.41
CA GLY A 306 -29.10 19.34 -0.87
C GLY A 306 -29.08 18.47 -2.13
N LEU A 307 -27.95 17.79 -2.37
CA LEU A 307 -27.70 16.96 -3.53
C LEU A 307 -28.12 15.51 -3.24
N ARG A 308 -28.26 14.68 -4.28
CA ARG A 308 -28.40 13.23 -4.10
C ARG A 308 -27.10 12.61 -3.58
N VAL A 309 -27.20 11.47 -2.90
CA VAL A 309 -26.02 10.69 -2.50
C VAL A 309 -25.40 10.03 -3.76
N PRO A 310 -24.05 10.01 -3.91
CA PRO A 310 -23.42 9.31 -5.04
C PRO A 310 -23.77 7.82 -5.06
N ALA A 311 -23.97 7.26 -6.25
CA ALA A 311 -24.49 5.89 -6.43
C ALA A 311 -23.63 4.78 -5.79
N LEU A 312 -22.32 4.99 -5.61
CA LEU A 312 -21.44 4.03 -4.95
C LEU A 312 -21.15 4.35 -3.49
N SER A 313 -21.74 5.42 -2.94
CA SER A 313 -21.44 5.85 -1.59
C SER A 313 -21.81 4.77 -0.56
N MET A 314 -20.85 4.45 0.30
CA MET A 314 -20.99 3.54 1.43
C MET A 314 -20.72 4.23 2.78
N GLY A 315 -20.46 5.54 2.75
CA GLY A 315 -20.21 6.32 3.95
C GLY A 315 -21.48 6.67 4.72
N ARG A 316 -21.26 7.30 5.87
CA ARG A 316 -22.32 7.88 6.71
C ARG A 316 -22.25 9.40 6.71
N VAL A 317 -23.38 10.00 7.04
CA VAL A 317 -23.51 11.46 7.19
C VAL A 317 -22.97 11.89 8.55
N LEU A 318 -22.06 12.86 8.55
CA LEU A 318 -21.66 13.61 9.75
C LEU A 318 -22.67 14.74 9.98
N ALA A 319 -23.18 14.91 11.20
CA ALA A 319 -24.30 15.82 11.48
C ALA A 319 -24.09 16.74 12.69
N ASP A 320 -23.28 16.32 13.65
CA ASP A 320 -23.02 17.02 14.91
C ASP A 320 -22.44 18.43 14.72
N GLY A 321 -21.67 18.64 13.65
CA GLY A 321 -21.00 19.89 13.26
C GLY A 321 -21.87 20.97 12.63
N PHE A 322 -23.17 20.71 12.45
CA PHE A 322 -24.01 21.56 11.61
C PHE A 322 -25.31 22.00 12.31
N ASP A 323 -25.80 23.18 11.95
CA ASP A 323 -27.12 23.70 12.30
C ASP A 323 -28.12 23.31 11.21
N ILE A 324 -28.49 22.03 11.21
CA ILE A 324 -29.39 21.41 10.24
C ILE A 324 -30.58 20.81 10.97
N SER A 325 -31.78 20.94 10.41
CA SER A 325 -33.00 20.34 10.96
C SER A 325 -32.84 18.82 11.13
N THR A 326 -33.33 18.29 12.25
CA THR A 326 -33.34 16.85 12.53
C THR A 326 -33.94 16.02 11.40
N GLU A 327 -35.04 16.49 10.79
CA GLU A 327 -35.70 15.83 9.66
C GLU A 327 -34.73 15.61 8.48
N ARG A 328 -33.99 16.66 8.08
CA ARG A 328 -33.00 16.55 7.00
C ARG A 328 -31.88 15.59 7.34
N VAL A 329 -31.37 15.63 8.57
CA VAL A 329 -30.34 14.68 9.03
C VAL A 329 -30.85 13.25 8.93
N GLU A 330 -32.08 12.98 9.37
CA GLU A 330 -32.69 11.65 9.29
C GLU A 330 -32.90 11.18 7.86
N VAL A 331 -33.42 12.05 6.98
CA VAL A 331 -33.65 11.73 5.56
C VAL A 331 -32.34 11.38 4.86
N TYR A 332 -31.29 12.19 5.05
CA TYR A 332 -29.99 11.94 4.43
C TYR A 332 -29.25 10.75 5.04
N SER A 333 -29.35 10.55 6.36
CA SER A 333 -28.77 9.37 7.01
C SER A 333 -29.42 8.08 6.52
N ARG A 334 -30.74 8.08 6.34
CA ARG A 334 -31.49 6.96 5.74
C ARG A 334 -31.08 6.73 4.29
N ALA A 335 -31.00 7.78 3.49
CA ALA A 335 -30.59 7.70 2.10
C ALA A 335 -29.16 7.16 1.94
N SER A 336 -28.22 7.63 2.77
CA SER A 336 -26.83 7.13 2.79
C SER A 336 -26.76 5.65 3.16
N ARG A 337 -27.52 5.23 4.17
CA ARG A 337 -27.61 3.82 4.57
C ARG A 337 -28.22 2.95 3.48
N GLU A 338 -29.32 3.40 2.86
CA GLU A 338 -29.97 2.69 1.76
C GLU A 338 -29.05 2.58 0.55
N GLN A 339 -28.31 3.64 0.21
CA GLN A 339 -27.34 3.61 -0.88
C GLN A 339 -26.24 2.58 -0.65
N ALA A 340 -25.68 2.56 0.57
CA ALA A 340 -24.68 1.57 0.95
C ALA A 340 -25.22 0.14 0.80
N LEU A 341 -26.46 -0.11 1.22
CA LEU A 341 -27.12 -1.41 1.06
C LEU A 341 -27.32 -1.78 -0.42
N ARG A 342 -27.70 -0.85 -1.30
CA ARG A 342 -27.83 -1.13 -2.74
C ARG A 342 -26.50 -1.55 -3.37
N VAL A 343 -25.40 -0.90 -2.98
CA VAL A 343 -24.04 -1.28 -3.43
C VAL A 343 -23.68 -2.69 -2.96
N ILE A 344 -23.93 -2.97 -1.68
CA ILE A 344 -23.59 -4.27 -1.08
C ILE A 344 -24.47 -5.38 -1.65
N ASP A 345 -25.77 -5.13 -1.83
CA ASP A 345 -26.73 -6.07 -2.42
C ASP A 345 -26.38 -6.37 -3.88
N ALA A 346 -25.94 -5.36 -4.66
CA ALA A 346 -25.48 -5.58 -6.03
C ALA A 346 -24.26 -6.52 -6.09
N ILE A 347 -23.29 -6.36 -5.18
CA ILE A 347 -22.15 -7.27 -5.04
C ILE A 347 -22.61 -8.66 -4.54
N GLY A 348 -23.51 -8.69 -3.56
CA GLY A 348 -24.09 -9.90 -2.99
C GLY A 348 -24.81 -10.74 -4.04
N GLY A 349 -25.66 -10.13 -4.86
CA GLY A 349 -26.37 -10.76 -5.97
C GLY A 349 -25.43 -11.35 -7.01
N ALA A 350 -24.34 -10.66 -7.35
CA ALA A 350 -23.31 -11.19 -8.24
C ALA A 350 -22.59 -12.44 -7.67
N LEU A 351 -22.59 -12.58 -6.35
CA LEU A 351 -21.97 -13.68 -5.61
C LEU A 351 -22.95 -14.76 -5.14
N GLY A 352 -24.25 -14.60 -5.43
CA GLY A 352 -25.30 -15.47 -4.86
C GLY A 352 -25.35 -15.44 -3.33
N ILE A 353 -25.08 -14.28 -2.72
CA ILE A 353 -25.18 -14.02 -1.29
C ILE A 353 -26.38 -13.11 -1.07
N GLU A 354 -27.41 -13.61 -0.39
CA GLU A 354 -28.57 -12.80 -0.01
C GLU A 354 -28.20 -11.85 1.14
N ILE A 355 -28.50 -10.56 0.95
CA ILE A 355 -28.28 -9.52 1.93
C ILE A 355 -29.64 -9.08 2.49
N SER A 356 -29.77 -9.08 3.82
CA SER A 356 -31.03 -8.62 4.44
C SER A 356 -31.21 -7.11 4.20
N PRO A 357 -32.39 -6.65 3.74
CA PRO A 357 -32.67 -5.23 3.56
C PRO A 357 -32.60 -4.38 4.84
N THR A 358 -32.67 -5.02 6.01
CA THR A 358 -32.60 -4.33 7.31
C THR A 358 -31.23 -4.44 7.98
N ALA A 359 -30.30 -5.19 7.38
CA ALA A 359 -28.97 -5.39 7.95
C ALA A 359 -28.18 -4.07 8.01
N ASP A 360 -27.18 -4.05 8.87
CA ASP A 360 -26.18 -3.00 8.84
C ASP A 360 -25.31 -3.14 7.57
N PRO A 361 -25.07 -2.06 6.81
CA PRO A 361 -24.20 -2.10 5.63
C PRO A 361 -22.81 -2.64 5.96
N LEU A 362 -22.20 -2.21 7.07
CA LEU A 362 -20.84 -2.63 7.39
C LEU A 362 -20.78 -4.12 7.73
N ASP A 363 -21.76 -4.62 8.47
CA ASP A 363 -21.83 -6.05 8.80
C ASP A 363 -22.13 -6.91 7.56
N SER A 364 -22.97 -6.41 6.64
CA SER A 364 -23.25 -7.07 5.36
C SER A 364 -22.00 -7.12 4.46
N TYR A 365 -21.24 -6.02 4.42
CA TYR A 365 -19.97 -5.98 3.71
C TYR A 365 -18.93 -6.95 4.33
N ARG A 366 -18.85 -7.02 5.66
CA ARG A 366 -17.99 -7.99 6.38
C ARG A 366 -18.39 -9.43 6.09
N LEU A 367 -19.68 -9.72 5.99
CA LEU A 367 -20.18 -11.05 5.62
C LEU A 367 -19.70 -11.45 4.22
N ILE A 368 -19.86 -10.58 3.22
CA ILE A 368 -19.40 -10.84 1.85
C ILE A 368 -17.88 -11.07 1.82
N THR A 369 -17.12 -10.15 2.43
CA THR A 369 -15.66 -10.20 2.40
C THR A 369 -15.10 -11.42 3.13
N SER A 370 -15.63 -11.77 4.30
CA SER A 370 -15.22 -12.97 5.05
C SER A 370 -15.50 -14.27 4.27
N LYS A 371 -16.65 -14.38 3.58
CA LYS A 371 -16.93 -15.52 2.71
C LYS A 371 -15.90 -15.63 1.59
N LEU A 372 -15.59 -14.53 0.90
CA LEU A 372 -14.61 -14.52 -0.20
C LEU A 372 -13.18 -14.85 0.26
N TYR A 373 -12.77 -14.44 1.46
CA TYR A 373 -11.48 -14.86 2.02
C TYR A 373 -11.42 -16.36 2.32
N SER A 374 -12.54 -16.98 2.70
CA SER A 374 -12.59 -18.42 2.98
C SER A 374 -12.52 -19.30 1.72
N GLU A 375 -12.82 -18.73 0.54
CA GLU A 375 -12.85 -19.48 -0.71
C GLU A 375 -11.47 -20.00 -1.12
N GLY A 376 -11.39 -21.31 -1.33
CA GLY A 376 -10.17 -22.00 -1.80
C GLY A 376 -9.09 -22.16 -0.74
N VAL A 377 -9.31 -21.76 0.52
CA VAL A 377 -8.34 -21.89 1.62
C VAL A 377 -7.87 -23.33 1.78
N THR A 378 -8.79 -24.30 1.80
CA THR A 378 -8.45 -25.73 1.94
C THR A 378 -7.56 -26.23 0.80
N MET A 379 -7.87 -25.87 -0.44
CA MET A 379 -7.06 -26.27 -1.60
C MET A 379 -5.65 -25.67 -1.52
N ARG A 380 -5.55 -24.38 -1.18
CA ARG A 380 -4.25 -23.70 -1.02
C ARG A 380 -3.44 -24.30 0.14
N LEU A 381 -4.08 -24.64 1.25
CA LEU A 381 -3.45 -25.35 2.37
C LEU A 381 -2.91 -26.71 1.92
N VAL A 382 -3.70 -27.52 1.20
CA VAL A 382 -3.25 -28.81 0.66
C VAL A 382 -2.04 -28.65 -0.26
N LEU A 383 -2.04 -27.65 -1.15
CA LEU A 383 -0.90 -27.37 -2.02
C LEU A 383 0.36 -27.02 -1.23
N VAL A 384 0.24 -26.21 -0.17
CA VAL A 384 1.36 -25.88 0.73
C VAL A 384 1.85 -27.13 1.47
N LEU A 385 0.94 -27.98 1.98
CA LEU A 385 1.32 -29.22 2.66
C LEU A 385 2.02 -30.21 1.72
N ILE A 386 1.58 -30.32 0.46
CA ILE A 386 2.25 -31.12 -0.58
C ILE A 386 3.67 -30.58 -0.81
N LEU A 387 3.84 -29.26 -0.94
CA LEU A 387 5.16 -28.65 -1.11
C LEU A 387 6.07 -28.97 0.09
N VAL A 388 5.58 -28.81 1.32
CA VAL A 388 6.33 -29.17 2.54
C VAL A 388 6.68 -30.65 2.56
N ALA A 389 5.75 -31.54 2.20
CA ALA A 389 5.99 -32.97 2.15
C ALA A 389 7.08 -33.34 1.13
N ILE A 390 7.07 -32.75 -0.07
CA ILE A 390 8.11 -32.94 -1.09
C ILE A 390 9.50 -32.57 -0.53
N VAL A 391 9.59 -31.46 0.20
CA VAL A 391 10.85 -31.01 0.83
C VAL A 391 11.31 -32.01 1.89
N LEU A 392 10.42 -32.44 2.78
CA LEU A 392 10.74 -33.40 3.84
C LEU A 392 11.16 -34.76 3.28
N VAL A 393 10.49 -35.24 2.24
CA VAL A 393 10.86 -36.49 1.55
C VAL A 393 12.22 -36.35 0.88
N GLY A 394 12.51 -35.22 0.23
CA GLY A 394 13.81 -34.93 -0.37
C GLY A 394 14.95 -34.90 0.66
N LEU A 395 14.72 -34.26 1.82
CA LEU A 395 15.67 -34.26 2.94
C LEU A 395 15.89 -35.67 3.51
N TYR A 396 14.80 -36.42 3.73
CA TYR A 396 14.88 -37.81 4.21
C TYR A 396 15.65 -38.71 3.25
N ALA A 397 15.36 -38.63 1.95
CA ALA A 397 16.06 -39.37 0.91
C ALA A 397 17.57 -39.02 0.93
N SER A 398 17.91 -37.74 1.07
CA SER A 398 19.30 -37.25 1.13
C SER A 398 20.06 -37.77 2.35
N LEU A 399 19.39 -37.94 3.49
CA LEU A 399 19.96 -38.59 4.68
C LEU A 399 20.15 -40.10 4.45
N ARG A 400 19.16 -40.78 3.85
CA ARG A 400 19.17 -42.22 3.57
C ARG A 400 20.26 -42.66 2.60
N VAL A 401 20.53 -41.87 1.55
CA VAL A 401 21.60 -42.18 0.58
C VAL A 401 22.98 -41.70 1.02
N HIS A 402 23.12 -41.30 2.30
CA HIS A 402 24.35 -40.76 2.88
C HIS A 402 24.93 -39.52 2.18
N LEU A 403 24.13 -38.77 1.41
CA LEU A 403 24.54 -37.47 0.83
C LEU A 403 24.75 -36.42 1.93
N LEU A 404 23.84 -36.38 2.91
CA LEU A 404 23.95 -35.61 4.16
C LEU A 404 24.30 -36.52 5.36
N GLY A 405 24.59 -37.80 5.10
CA GLY A 405 24.85 -38.80 6.14
C GLY A 405 26.10 -38.55 7.01
N PRO A 406 27.21 -38.02 6.47
CA PRO A 406 28.33 -37.61 7.30
C PRO A 406 27.91 -36.47 8.24
N ARG A 407 28.10 -36.66 9.55
CA ARG A 407 27.75 -35.66 10.59
C ARG A 407 28.22 -34.25 10.24
N ARG A 408 29.39 -34.12 9.61
CA ARG A 408 29.95 -32.84 9.16
C ARG A 408 29.08 -32.14 8.10
N LEU A 409 28.59 -32.85 7.08
CA LEU A 409 27.77 -32.25 6.02
C LEU A 409 26.40 -31.80 6.53
N LEU A 410 25.80 -32.59 7.44
CA LEU A 410 24.58 -32.20 8.12
C LEU A 410 24.78 -30.94 8.98
N ILE A 411 25.85 -30.90 9.78
CA ILE A 411 26.21 -29.72 10.60
C ILE A 411 26.39 -28.50 9.70
N LEU A 412 27.14 -28.60 8.61
CA LEU A 412 27.37 -27.49 7.67
C LEU A 412 26.08 -27.01 7.00
N THR A 413 25.17 -27.93 6.67
CA THR A 413 23.88 -27.56 6.07
C THR A 413 23.00 -26.81 7.07
N VAL A 414 22.84 -27.35 8.29
CA VAL A 414 21.99 -26.73 9.33
C VAL A 414 22.57 -25.39 9.78
N SER A 415 23.86 -25.37 10.14
CA SER A 415 24.54 -24.12 10.54
C SER A 415 24.60 -23.11 9.40
N GLY A 416 24.83 -23.53 8.16
CA GLY A 416 24.81 -22.67 6.99
C GLY A 416 23.44 -22.02 6.76
N LEU A 417 22.34 -22.77 6.91
CA LEU A 417 21.00 -22.21 6.83
C LEU A 417 20.74 -21.17 7.93
N ILE A 418 21.17 -21.45 9.17
CA ILE A 418 21.07 -20.49 10.28
C ILE A 418 21.88 -19.23 9.97
N VAL A 419 23.13 -19.38 9.52
CA VAL A 419 24.00 -18.25 9.13
C VAL A 419 23.35 -17.42 8.03
N TYR A 420 22.80 -18.05 7.00
CA TYR A 420 22.13 -17.34 5.92
C TYR A 420 20.90 -16.56 6.40
N GLU A 421 20.00 -17.19 7.16
CA GLU A 421 18.77 -16.53 7.62
C GLU A 421 19.05 -15.41 8.62
N VAL A 422 19.95 -15.62 9.57
CA VAL A 422 20.34 -14.59 10.54
C VAL A 422 20.99 -13.41 9.84
N THR A 423 21.93 -13.67 8.93
CA THR A 423 22.61 -12.58 8.19
C THR A 423 21.66 -11.86 7.26
N TYR A 424 20.75 -12.57 6.58
CA TYR A 424 19.72 -11.94 5.74
C TYR A 424 18.90 -10.94 6.53
N TRP A 425 18.27 -11.37 7.63
CA TRP A 425 17.41 -10.48 8.40
C TRP A 425 18.19 -9.36 9.10
N LEU A 426 19.37 -9.66 9.62
CA LEU A 426 20.25 -8.64 10.21
C LEU A 426 20.61 -7.56 9.19
N VAL A 427 21.11 -7.95 8.01
CA VAL A 427 21.47 -7.01 6.94
C VAL A 427 20.23 -6.29 6.41
N TYR A 428 19.09 -6.97 6.30
CA TYR A 428 17.82 -6.36 5.89
C TYR A 428 17.41 -5.21 6.82
N PHE A 429 17.42 -5.43 8.14
CA PHE A 429 17.06 -4.40 9.10
C PHE A 429 18.12 -3.29 9.20
N ILE A 430 19.42 -3.62 9.13
CA ILE A 430 20.51 -2.62 9.10
C ILE A 430 20.39 -1.71 7.87
N ALA A 431 20.04 -2.28 6.71
CA ALA A 431 19.84 -1.54 5.46
C ALA A 431 18.49 -0.81 5.40
N ARG A 432 17.72 -0.77 6.50
CA ARG A 432 16.35 -0.22 6.55
C ARG A 432 15.47 -0.81 5.44
N GLY A 433 15.49 -2.13 5.37
CA GLY A 433 14.65 -2.91 4.45
C GLY A 433 13.17 -2.59 4.66
N PRO A 434 12.41 -2.31 3.58
CA PRO A 434 11.00 -1.98 3.67
C PRO A 434 10.15 -3.05 4.40
N THR A 435 9.20 -2.63 5.23
CA THR A 435 8.31 -3.54 5.98
C THR A 435 6.83 -3.27 5.73
N SER A 436 6.52 -2.19 5.04
CA SER A 436 5.18 -1.85 4.58
C SER A 436 5.23 -1.15 3.22
N LEU A 437 4.06 -0.95 2.61
CA LEU A 437 3.90 -0.08 1.44
C LEU A 437 4.42 1.34 1.67
N SER A 438 4.37 1.81 2.92
CA SER A 438 4.89 3.13 3.30
C SER A 438 6.41 3.22 3.29
N ASP A 439 7.15 2.13 3.14
CA ASP A 439 8.62 2.16 3.11
C ASP A 439 9.18 2.10 1.68
N VAL A 440 8.32 2.11 0.66
CA VAL A 440 8.70 1.89 -0.74
C VAL A 440 8.67 3.21 -1.51
N TYR A 441 9.82 3.63 -2.05
CA TYR A 441 9.89 4.79 -2.95
C TYR A 441 9.63 4.37 -4.39
N SER A 442 10.15 3.21 -4.78
CA SER A 442 9.89 2.60 -6.09
C SER A 442 10.08 1.09 -6.06
N LEU A 443 9.48 0.39 -7.01
CA LEU A 443 9.72 -1.05 -7.19
C LEU A 443 11.22 -1.35 -7.42
N GLY A 444 11.91 -0.53 -8.22
CA GLY A 444 13.33 -0.71 -8.52
C GLY A 444 14.21 -0.62 -7.27
N GLU A 445 13.93 0.33 -6.39
CA GLU A 445 14.65 0.50 -5.12
C GLU A 445 14.41 -0.68 -4.17
N LEU A 446 13.16 -1.12 -4.01
CA LEU A 446 12.81 -2.30 -3.20
C LEU A 446 13.56 -3.55 -3.69
N LEU A 447 13.51 -3.82 -5.00
CA LEU A 447 14.20 -4.95 -5.61
C LEU A 447 15.73 -4.84 -5.47
N GLY A 448 16.27 -3.62 -5.60
CA GLY A 448 17.69 -3.32 -5.39
C GLY A 448 18.14 -3.64 -3.97
N LYS A 449 17.38 -3.19 -2.96
CA LYS A 449 17.64 -3.50 -1.54
C LYS A 449 17.64 -5.00 -1.30
N ILE A 450 16.58 -5.72 -1.67
CA ILE A 450 16.50 -7.18 -1.50
C ILE A 450 17.69 -7.88 -2.18
N ARG A 451 18.06 -7.45 -3.39
CA ARG A 451 19.22 -7.98 -4.11
C ARG A 451 20.52 -7.81 -3.34
N VAL A 452 20.81 -6.61 -2.85
CA VAL A 452 22.03 -6.34 -2.07
C VAL A 452 22.06 -7.18 -0.80
N VAL A 453 20.94 -7.29 -0.08
CA VAL A 453 20.86 -8.14 1.13
C VAL A 453 21.16 -9.60 0.80
N VAL A 454 20.50 -10.17 -0.23
CA VAL A 454 20.76 -11.55 -0.67
C VAL A 454 22.22 -11.74 -1.07
N MET A 455 22.81 -10.81 -1.81
CA MET A 455 24.22 -10.89 -2.23
C MET A 455 25.16 -10.95 -1.02
N LEU A 456 25.00 -10.06 -0.05
CA LEU A 456 25.85 -10.02 1.14
C LEU A 456 25.70 -11.29 2.00
N SER A 457 24.46 -11.73 2.25
CA SER A 457 24.20 -12.98 2.97
C SER A 457 24.77 -14.20 2.26
N SER A 458 24.73 -14.22 0.92
CA SER A 458 25.29 -15.29 0.10
C SER A 458 26.82 -15.30 0.11
N ILE A 459 27.47 -14.14 0.13
CA ILE A 459 28.92 -14.04 0.32
C ILE A 459 29.30 -14.59 1.69
N ILE A 460 28.61 -14.17 2.76
CA ILE A 460 28.89 -14.64 4.13
C ILE A 460 28.70 -16.15 4.24
N LEU A 461 27.61 -16.69 3.68
CA LEU A 461 27.39 -18.13 3.61
C LEU A 461 28.50 -18.85 2.83
N GLY A 462 28.89 -18.31 1.68
CA GLY A 462 29.96 -18.86 0.85
C GLY A 462 31.29 -18.92 1.60
N VAL A 463 31.65 -17.85 2.32
CA VAL A 463 32.85 -17.82 3.17
C VAL A 463 32.72 -18.83 4.32
N PHE A 464 31.58 -18.86 5.01
CA PHE A 464 31.33 -19.80 6.11
C PHE A 464 31.53 -21.26 5.68
N LEU A 465 30.95 -21.66 4.55
CA LEU A 465 31.11 -23.00 4.01
C LEU A 465 32.53 -23.23 3.47
N GLY A 466 33.08 -22.26 2.73
CA GLY A 466 34.38 -22.36 2.07
C GLY A 466 35.55 -22.43 3.05
N ILE A 467 35.47 -21.77 4.21
CA ILE A 467 36.57 -21.74 5.19
C ILE A 467 36.95 -23.14 5.67
N VAL A 468 35.97 -24.07 5.72
CA VAL A 468 36.19 -25.46 6.12
C VAL A 468 37.23 -26.15 5.23
N GLU A 469 37.25 -25.83 3.93
CA GLU A 469 38.21 -26.39 2.97
C GLU A 469 39.63 -25.85 3.16
N LEU A 470 39.82 -24.75 3.91
CA LEU A 470 41.14 -24.23 4.30
C LEU A 470 41.67 -24.87 5.59
N THR A 471 40.86 -25.67 6.28
CA THR A 471 41.20 -26.25 7.59
C THR A 471 41.53 -27.75 7.49
N PRO A 472 42.12 -28.35 8.55
CA PRO A 472 42.25 -29.81 8.65
C PRO A 472 40.90 -30.57 8.59
N PHE A 473 39.78 -29.87 8.70
CA PHE A 473 38.44 -30.45 8.65
C PHE A 473 37.84 -30.55 7.23
N ARG A 474 38.63 -30.24 6.17
CA ARG A 474 38.19 -30.28 4.77
C ARG A 474 37.40 -31.55 4.42
N VAL A 475 36.36 -31.39 3.60
CA VAL A 475 35.48 -32.49 3.17
C VAL A 475 35.63 -32.83 1.69
N GLU A 476 36.45 -32.09 0.95
CA GLU A 476 36.71 -32.19 -0.50
C GLU A 476 35.65 -31.49 -1.35
N ILE A 477 36.10 -30.94 -2.49
CA ILE A 477 35.31 -30.03 -3.35
C ILE A 477 33.94 -30.59 -3.75
N LEU A 478 33.83 -31.87 -4.06
CA LEU A 478 32.54 -32.46 -4.47
C LEU A 478 31.55 -32.62 -3.32
N ARG A 479 32.05 -32.83 -2.09
CA ARG A 479 31.19 -32.99 -0.92
C ARG A 479 30.76 -31.65 -0.35
N ILE A 480 31.63 -30.64 -0.38
CA ILE A 480 31.26 -29.29 0.07
C ILE A 480 30.19 -28.65 -0.82
N LEU A 481 30.13 -29.02 -2.11
CA LEU A 481 29.08 -28.55 -3.02
C LEU A 481 27.67 -28.98 -2.60
N VAL A 482 27.51 -30.05 -1.81
CA VAL A 482 26.19 -30.47 -1.30
C VAL A 482 25.58 -29.40 -0.39
N PRO A 483 26.17 -29.00 0.75
CA PRO A 483 25.64 -27.89 1.54
C PRO A 483 25.61 -26.58 0.74
N THR A 484 26.54 -26.34 -0.19
CA THR A 484 26.56 -25.15 -1.05
C THR A 484 25.29 -24.97 -1.88
N VAL A 485 24.73 -26.04 -2.46
CA VAL A 485 23.47 -25.96 -3.21
C VAL A 485 22.24 -26.18 -2.33
N THR A 486 22.38 -26.97 -1.27
CA THR A 486 21.26 -27.33 -0.38
C THR A 486 20.83 -26.15 0.49
N VAL A 487 21.77 -25.35 1.01
CA VAL A 487 21.43 -24.23 1.90
C VAL A 487 20.60 -23.16 1.17
N PRO A 488 21.00 -22.64 -0.02
CA PRO A 488 20.17 -21.70 -0.77
C PRO A 488 18.81 -22.28 -1.16
N ALA A 489 18.74 -23.58 -1.49
CA ALA A 489 17.47 -24.25 -1.78
C ALA A 489 16.53 -24.26 -0.56
N LEU A 490 17.05 -24.58 0.63
CA LEU A 490 16.28 -24.55 1.88
C LEU A 490 15.88 -23.12 2.27
N ALA A 491 16.75 -22.13 2.09
CA ALA A 491 16.42 -20.73 2.36
C ALA A 491 15.33 -20.18 1.43
N LEU A 492 15.36 -20.58 0.15
CA LEU A 492 14.28 -20.29 -0.80
C LEU A 492 12.96 -20.90 -0.33
N LEU A 493 12.96 -22.19 0.02
CA LEU A 493 11.77 -22.90 0.50
C LEU A 493 11.23 -22.32 1.81
N LEU A 494 12.12 -21.92 2.72
CA LEU A 494 11.74 -21.27 3.97
C LEU A 494 11.07 -19.91 3.72
N SER A 495 11.53 -19.16 2.71
CA SER A 495 10.88 -17.93 2.27
C SER A 495 9.47 -18.21 1.70
N LEU A 496 9.28 -19.32 0.97
CA LEU A 496 7.94 -19.75 0.54
C LEU A 496 7.04 -20.16 1.70
N ILE A 497 7.60 -20.77 2.75
CA ILE A 497 6.87 -21.08 3.98
C ILE A 497 6.42 -19.78 4.65
N TYR A 498 7.28 -18.75 4.74
CA TYR A 498 6.90 -17.44 5.26
C TYR A 498 5.81 -16.74 4.42
N ALA A 499 5.82 -16.95 3.10
CA ALA A 499 4.77 -16.47 2.20
C ALA A 499 3.44 -17.25 2.31
N SER A 500 3.47 -18.48 2.83
CA SER A 500 2.33 -19.40 2.80
C SER A 500 1.09 -18.94 3.58
N PRO A 501 1.17 -18.30 4.77
CA PRO A 501 -0.03 -17.85 5.48
C PRO A 501 -0.84 -16.84 4.66
N PHE A 502 -0.14 -15.91 3.99
CA PHE A 502 -0.80 -14.96 3.09
C PHE A 502 -1.41 -15.68 1.89
N TYR A 503 -0.65 -16.55 1.22
CA TYR A 503 -1.14 -17.30 0.06
C TYR A 503 -2.39 -18.13 0.42
N ILE A 504 -2.38 -18.80 1.57
CA ILE A 504 -3.51 -19.60 2.04
C ILE A 504 -4.75 -18.72 2.23
N SER A 505 -4.62 -17.55 2.85
CA SER A 505 -5.75 -16.66 3.12
C SER A 505 -6.26 -15.92 1.89
N TYR A 506 -5.37 -15.38 1.05
CA TYR A 506 -5.74 -14.40 0.02
C TYR A 506 -5.50 -14.88 -1.42
N GLY A 507 -4.66 -15.89 -1.62
CA GLY A 507 -4.18 -16.33 -2.93
C GLY A 507 -2.90 -15.59 -3.36
N SER A 508 -2.60 -15.63 -4.66
CA SER A 508 -1.35 -15.09 -5.23
C SER A 508 -1.48 -13.69 -5.84
N THR A 509 -2.69 -13.13 -5.90
CA THR A 509 -2.97 -11.83 -6.55
C THR A 509 -3.89 -10.99 -5.68
N VAL A 510 -3.78 -9.67 -5.81
CA VAL A 510 -4.76 -8.74 -5.24
C VAL A 510 -6.06 -8.87 -6.03
N ARG A 511 -7.17 -9.09 -5.31
CA ARG A 511 -8.53 -9.25 -5.86
C ARG A 511 -9.52 -8.53 -4.95
N PHE A 512 -10.79 -8.47 -5.33
CA PHE A 512 -11.84 -8.06 -4.40
C PHE A 512 -12.21 -9.23 -3.48
N PRO A 513 -12.33 -9.00 -2.16
CA PRO A 513 -11.84 -7.85 -1.41
C PRO A 513 -10.31 -7.83 -1.29
N PRO A 514 -9.70 -6.63 -1.15
CA PRO A 514 -8.25 -6.49 -1.05
C PRO A 514 -7.73 -7.23 0.17
N PRO A 515 -6.47 -7.70 0.16
CA PRO A 515 -5.92 -8.42 1.29
C PRO A 515 -5.55 -7.49 2.45
N ASP A 516 -5.16 -8.07 3.58
CA ASP A 516 -4.40 -7.33 4.59
C ASP A 516 -3.09 -6.81 3.96
N TRP A 517 -2.96 -5.49 3.86
CA TRP A 517 -1.85 -4.86 3.14
C TRP A 517 -0.49 -5.06 3.81
N SER A 518 -0.43 -5.20 5.14
CA SER A 518 0.81 -5.55 5.85
C SER A 518 1.32 -6.93 5.43
N SER A 519 0.44 -7.92 5.48
CA SER A 519 0.77 -9.29 5.10
C SER A 519 1.02 -9.41 3.60
N GLY A 520 0.29 -8.67 2.77
CA GLY A 520 0.45 -8.66 1.31
C GLY A 520 1.77 -8.06 0.85
N PHE A 521 2.20 -6.99 1.52
CA PHE A 521 3.53 -6.44 1.29
C PHE A 521 4.63 -7.46 1.62
N MET A 522 4.55 -8.09 2.80
CA MET A 522 5.54 -9.09 3.21
C MET A 522 5.52 -10.34 2.32
N PHE A 523 4.35 -10.76 1.84
CA PHE A 523 4.23 -11.83 0.84
C PHE A 523 5.08 -11.54 -0.41
N PHE A 524 4.98 -10.32 -0.95
CA PHE A 524 5.79 -9.91 -2.09
C PHE A 524 7.30 -9.95 -1.76
N VAL A 525 7.71 -9.42 -0.59
CA VAL A 525 9.10 -9.45 -0.13
C VAL A 525 9.63 -10.89 -0.02
N TYR A 526 8.83 -11.82 0.53
CA TYR A 526 9.22 -13.22 0.66
C TYR A 526 9.36 -13.92 -0.69
N LEU A 527 8.45 -13.67 -1.65
CA LEU A 527 8.58 -14.20 -3.00
C LEU A 527 9.83 -13.66 -3.71
N MET A 528 10.13 -12.38 -3.55
CA MET A 528 11.34 -11.77 -4.13
C MET A 528 12.62 -12.26 -3.45
N LYS A 529 12.63 -12.42 -2.13
CA LYS A 529 13.72 -13.09 -1.40
C LYS A 529 13.96 -14.49 -1.95
N ALA A 530 12.90 -15.29 -2.10
CA ALA A 530 12.97 -16.65 -2.63
C ALA A 530 13.57 -16.67 -4.06
N SER A 531 13.03 -15.84 -4.94
CA SER A 531 13.52 -15.67 -6.32
C SER A 531 15.00 -15.34 -6.37
N ILE A 532 15.40 -14.23 -5.72
CA ILE A 532 16.75 -13.69 -5.80
C ILE A 532 17.76 -14.59 -5.08
N THR A 533 17.37 -15.30 -4.02
CA THR A 533 18.21 -16.33 -3.37
C THR A 533 18.69 -17.38 -4.36
N GLY A 534 17.81 -17.85 -5.25
CA GLY A 534 18.21 -18.83 -6.27
C GLY A 534 18.88 -18.22 -7.51
N LEU A 535 18.42 -17.06 -8.01
CA LEU A 535 18.98 -16.46 -9.23
C LEU A 535 20.32 -15.75 -9.02
N VAL A 536 20.52 -15.16 -7.84
CA VAL A 536 21.70 -14.34 -7.51
C VAL A 536 22.50 -14.98 -6.39
N GLY A 537 21.82 -15.40 -5.32
CA GLY A 537 22.49 -15.95 -4.15
C GLY A 537 23.26 -17.24 -4.43
N LEU A 538 22.58 -18.26 -4.98
CA LEU A 538 23.19 -19.56 -5.29
C LEU A 538 24.46 -19.46 -6.15
N PRO A 539 24.48 -18.72 -7.30
CA PRO A 539 25.72 -18.50 -8.05
C PRO A 539 26.86 -17.89 -7.22
N ILE A 540 26.57 -16.92 -6.35
CA ILE A 540 27.57 -16.30 -5.49
C ILE A 540 28.16 -17.31 -4.50
N VAL A 541 27.30 -18.07 -3.80
CA VAL A 541 27.77 -19.09 -2.84
C VAL A 541 28.66 -20.11 -3.56
N LEU A 542 28.24 -20.57 -4.75
CA LEU A 542 29.01 -21.51 -5.57
C LEU A 542 30.40 -20.97 -5.92
N VAL A 543 30.48 -19.74 -6.43
CA VAL A 543 31.76 -19.11 -6.80
C VAL A 543 32.68 -18.99 -5.59
N VAL A 544 32.18 -18.47 -4.46
CA VAL A 544 32.97 -18.29 -3.24
C VAL A 544 33.49 -19.63 -2.72
N VAL A 545 32.63 -20.65 -2.61
CA VAL A 545 33.04 -21.97 -2.11
C VAL A 545 34.06 -22.64 -3.04
N VAL A 546 33.89 -22.54 -4.36
CA VAL A 546 34.83 -23.11 -5.33
C VAL A 546 36.20 -22.44 -5.20
N VAL A 547 36.26 -21.11 -5.07
CA VAL A 547 37.52 -20.38 -4.87
C VAL A 547 38.23 -20.85 -3.61
N PHE A 548 37.54 -20.92 -2.46
CA PHE A 548 38.12 -21.41 -1.21
C PHE A 548 38.58 -22.88 -1.31
N SER A 549 37.82 -23.71 -2.01
CA SER A 549 38.17 -25.12 -2.24
C SER A 549 39.46 -25.27 -3.05
N ILE A 550 39.65 -24.44 -4.09
CA ILE A 550 40.87 -24.43 -4.91
C ILE A 550 42.07 -23.97 -4.07
N ILE A 551 41.91 -22.90 -3.28
CA ILE A 551 42.96 -22.38 -2.40
C ILE A 551 43.34 -23.44 -1.35
N GLY A 552 42.36 -24.06 -0.70
CA GLY A 552 42.57 -25.11 0.30
C GLY A 552 43.31 -26.32 -0.26
N LEU A 553 42.95 -26.75 -1.47
CA LEU A 553 43.65 -27.83 -2.18
C LEU A 553 45.11 -27.47 -2.46
N TYR A 554 45.37 -26.24 -2.90
CA TYR A 554 46.72 -25.74 -3.14
C TYR A 554 47.57 -25.71 -1.85
N MET A 555 47.03 -25.14 -0.77
CA MET A 555 47.68 -25.09 0.55
C MET A 555 48.01 -26.49 1.07
N TYR A 556 47.06 -27.43 0.98
CA TYR A 556 47.28 -28.80 1.42
C TYR A 556 48.42 -29.47 0.65
N ARG A 557 48.48 -29.31 -0.68
CA ARG A 557 49.56 -29.84 -1.51
C ARG A 557 50.92 -29.23 -1.16
N LEU A 558 50.96 -27.94 -0.84
CA LEU A 558 52.19 -27.30 -0.37
C LEU A 558 52.66 -27.86 0.97
N LEU A 559 51.76 -28.02 1.94
CA LEU A 559 52.08 -28.59 3.25
C LEU A 559 52.51 -30.05 3.15
N GLU A 560 51.87 -30.84 2.29
CA GLU A 560 52.26 -32.24 2.05
C GLU A 560 53.65 -32.35 1.41
N ARG A 561 54.01 -31.42 0.51
CA ARG A 561 55.36 -31.35 -0.07
C ARG A 561 56.40 -30.91 0.96
N ALA A 562 56.09 -29.91 1.78
CA ALA A 562 56.97 -29.43 2.85
C ALA A 562 57.21 -30.48 3.94
N GLY A 563 56.20 -31.29 4.27
CA GLY A 563 56.34 -32.42 5.20
C GLY A 563 57.14 -33.60 4.64
N LYS A 564 57.23 -33.75 3.31
CA LYS A 564 58.05 -34.78 2.64
C LYS A 564 59.51 -34.34 2.41
N SER A 565 59.84 -33.06 2.53
CA SER A 565 61.21 -32.52 2.40
C SER A 565 62.00 -32.47 3.72
N GLY A 566 61.43 -32.99 4.81
CA GLY A 566 62.04 -33.01 6.15
C GLY A 566 62.27 -34.41 6.72
N VAL A 567 62.44 -35.43 5.86
CA VAL A 567 62.79 -36.81 6.25
C VAL A 567 64.11 -37.20 5.62
#